data_AF-A0AB36QZW2-F1
#
_entry.id   AF-A0AB36QZW2-F1
#
_cell.length_a   1.000
_cell.length_b   1.000
_cell.length_c   1.000
_cell.angle_alpha   90.00
_cell.angle_beta   90.00
_cell.angle_gamma   90.00
#
_symmetry.space_group_name_H-M   'P 1'
#
loop_
_entity.id
_entity.type
_entity.pdbx_description
1 polymer ?
#
loop_
_entity_poly.entity_id
_entity_poly.type
_entity_poly.pdbx_seq_one_letter_code
_entity_poly.pdbx_strand_id
1 'polypeptide(L)'
;MHDPYEDNQPGPESLGRSARLVVPSDDNDLPVVAKSVVCTTAGNISVVPIGNADYTPVPFVDVPAGYLVPFQVRRVMATGTTATAWTLED
;
A
#
# COMPACT_ATOMS: atom_id res chain seq x y z
N MET A 1 -1.94 26.19 0.64
CA MET A 1 -1.36 26.02 -0.71
C MET A 1 -2.53 25.86 -1.66
N HIS A 2 -2.56 26.54 -2.80
CA HIS A 2 -3.61 26.33 -3.79
C HIS A 2 -3.25 25.08 -4.60
N ASP A 3 -4.20 24.16 -4.73
CA ASP A 3 -4.03 22.89 -5.44
C ASP A 3 -4.80 22.96 -6.78
N PRO A 4 -4.10 23.12 -7.92
CA PRO A 4 -4.75 23.23 -9.23
C PRO A 4 -5.54 21.99 -9.66
N TYR A 5 -5.39 20.87 -8.94
CA TYR A 5 -6.07 19.61 -9.24
C TYR A 5 -7.20 19.32 -8.25
N GLU A 6 -7.61 20.29 -7.40
CA GLU A 6 -8.66 20.10 -6.39
C GLU A 6 -10.04 19.78 -7.00
N ASP A 7 -10.35 20.34 -8.17
CA ASP A 7 -11.63 20.12 -8.86
C ASP A 7 -11.63 18.88 -9.78
N ASN A 8 -10.49 18.22 -9.95
CA ASN A 8 -10.41 17.00 -10.76
C ASN A 8 -10.86 15.80 -9.95
N GLN A 9 -11.85 15.06 -10.45
CA GLN A 9 -12.29 13.80 -9.84
C GLN A 9 -11.17 12.74 -9.97
N PRO A 10 -10.56 12.26 -8.86
CA PRO A 10 -9.54 11.22 -8.93
C PRO A 10 -10.18 9.86 -9.20
N GLY A 11 -9.63 9.14 -10.19
CA GLY A 11 -9.96 7.75 -10.49
C GLY A 11 -8.94 6.75 -9.90
N PRO A 12 -9.20 5.44 -9.95
CA PRO A 12 -8.25 4.41 -9.53
C PRO A 12 -6.86 4.48 -10.18
N GLU A 13 -6.78 5.03 -11.39
CA GLU A 13 -5.57 5.25 -12.18
C GLU A 13 -4.83 6.55 -11.84
N SER A 14 -5.44 7.43 -11.05
CA SER A 14 -4.81 8.68 -10.63
C SER A 14 -3.74 8.44 -9.57
N LEU A 15 -2.82 9.40 -9.43
CA LEU A 15 -1.75 9.34 -8.44
C LEU A 15 -2.30 9.41 -7.01
N GLY A 16 -1.45 9.05 -6.03
CA GLY A 16 -1.73 9.33 -4.63
C GLY A 16 -1.61 10.82 -4.33
N ARG A 17 -2.58 11.38 -3.60
CA ARG A 17 -2.59 12.75 -3.09
C ARG A 17 -2.27 12.80 -1.59
N SER A 18 -2.42 11.68 -0.89
CA SER A 18 -2.07 11.54 0.52
C SER A 18 -1.41 10.18 0.79
N ALA A 19 -0.75 10.06 1.95
CA ALA A 19 -0.04 8.86 2.36
C ALA A 19 -0.01 8.76 3.88
N ARG A 20 0.01 7.53 4.39
CA ARG A 20 0.21 7.23 5.81
C ARG A 20 1.18 6.08 5.98
N LEU A 21 1.90 6.11 7.10
CA LEU A 21 2.79 5.03 7.49
C LEU A 21 1.97 3.74 7.66
N VAL A 22 2.40 2.68 7.01
CA VAL A 22 1.83 1.35 7.19
C VAL A 22 2.36 0.78 8.50
N VAL A 23 1.45 0.34 9.37
CA VAL A 23 1.74 -0.52 10.51
C VAL A 23 1.29 -1.92 10.13
N PRO A 24 2.22 -2.85 9.82
CA PRO A 24 1.85 -4.20 9.42
C PRO A 24 1.08 -4.95 10.51
N SER A 25 0.08 -5.72 10.12
CA SER A 25 -0.70 -6.59 11.02
C SER A 25 -1.17 -7.82 10.26
N ASP A 26 -1.11 -8.98 10.91
CA ASP A 26 -1.63 -10.23 10.34
C ASP A 26 -3.16 -10.32 10.49
N ASP A 27 -3.74 -9.53 11.40
CA ASP A 27 -5.16 -9.63 11.79
C ASP A 27 -6.00 -8.41 11.40
N ASN A 28 -5.38 -7.25 11.18
CA ASN A 28 -6.09 -6.00 10.95
C ASN A 28 -5.84 -5.42 9.56
N ASP A 29 -6.91 -5.06 8.88
CA ASP A 29 -6.83 -4.29 7.64
C ASP A 29 -6.38 -2.84 7.89
N LEU A 30 -5.93 -2.20 6.82
CA LEU A 30 -5.69 -0.77 6.79
C LEU A 30 -7.03 -0.02 7.00
N PRO A 31 -7.06 1.07 7.79
CA PRO A 31 -8.23 1.92 7.97
C PRO A 31 -8.94 2.37 6.69
N VAL A 32 -8.20 2.52 5.59
CA VAL A 32 -8.73 2.77 4.25
C VAL A 32 -7.95 1.86 3.30
N VAL A 33 -8.63 1.28 2.30
CA VAL A 33 -7.97 0.51 1.25
C VAL A 33 -7.09 1.46 0.44
N ALA A 34 -5.80 1.16 0.37
CA ALA A 34 -4.85 1.98 -0.37
C ALA A 34 -4.93 1.64 -1.87
N LYS A 35 -4.76 2.65 -2.73
CA LYS A 35 -4.61 2.43 -4.19
C LYS A 35 -3.41 1.53 -4.49
N SER A 36 -2.36 1.71 -3.70
CA SER A 36 -1.13 0.93 -3.69
C SER A 36 -0.38 1.21 -2.37
N VAL A 37 0.71 0.49 -2.14
CA VAL A 37 1.70 0.83 -1.11
C VAL A 37 3.08 0.92 -1.75
N VAL A 38 3.91 1.85 -1.29
CA VAL A 38 5.30 2.01 -1.72
C VAL A 38 6.24 1.63 -0.59
N CYS A 39 7.24 0.80 -0.89
CA CYS A 39 8.32 0.47 0.03
C CYS A 39 9.36 1.60 0.02
N THR A 40 9.57 2.28 1.16
CA THR A 40 10.58 3.35 1.28
C THR A 40 11.95 2.82 1.73
N THR A 41 12.02 1.58 2.21
CA THR A 41 13.27 0.85 2.42
C THR A 41 13.25 -0.45 1.61
N ALA A 42 14.44 -0.99 1.32
CA ALA A 42 14.54 -2.33 0.74
C ALA A 42 14.13 -3.39 1.78
N GLY A 43 13.67 -4.54 1.31
CA GLY A 43 13.28 -5.68 2.16
C GLY A 43 12.14 -6.48 1.56
N ASN A 44 11.41 -7.20 2.39
CA ASN A 44 10.25 -7.98 1.99
C ASN A 44 8.97 -7.21 2.29
N ILE A 45 7.94 -7.40 1.49
CA ILE A 45 6.58 -6.93 1.79
C ILE A 45 5.57 -8.01 1.42
N SER A 46 4.66 -8.30 2.35
CA SER A 46 3.60 -9.28 2.15
C SER A 46 2.26 -8.57 2.29
N VAL A 47 1.44 -8.59 1.24
CA VAL A 47 0.20 -7.80 1.17
C VAL A 47 -1.00 -8.69 0.90
N VAL A 48 -2.18 -8.27 1.35
CA VAL A 48 -3.45 -8.84 0.92
C VAL A 48 -4.14 -7.83 0.00
N PRO A 49 -4.23 -8.13 -1.32
CA PRO A 49 -5.05 -7.35 -2.23
C PRO A 49 -6.52 -7.33 -1.80
N ILE A 50 -7.25 -6.27 -2.15
CA ILE A 50 -8.67 -6.16 -1.79
C ILE A 50 -9.51 -7.35 -2.27
N GLY A 51 -9.19 -7.93 -3.43
CA GLY A 51 -9.89 -9.07 -4.00
C GLY A 51 -9.49 -10.44 -3.43
N ASN A 52 -8.44 -10.52 -2.61
CA ASN A 52 -7.96 -11.78 -2.05
C ASN A 52 -8.66 -12.12 -0.72
N ALA A 53 -8.79 -13.41 -0.44
CA ALA A 53 -9.21 -13.90 0.88
C ALA A 53 -8.13 -13.62 1.95
N ASP A 54 -8.53 -13.52 3.22
CA ASP A 54 -7.64 -13.12 4.34
C ASP A 54 -6.35 -13.94 4.42
N TYR A 55 -6.45 -15.26 4.25
CA TYR A 55 -5.31 -16.18 4.36
C TYR A 55 -4.54 -16.37 3.05
N THR A 56 -4.68 -15.44 2.10
CA THR A 56 -4.00 -15.51 0.80
C THR A 56 -3.16 -14.26 0.51
N PRO A 57 -2.15 -13.95 1.34
CA PRO A 57 -1.25 -12.84 1.07
C PRO A 57 -0.34 -13.14 -0.13
N VAL A 58 0.12 -12.08 -0.79
CA VAL A 58 1.08 -12.10 -1.89
C VAL A 58 2.42 -11.59 -1.36
N PRO A 59 3.44 -12.45 -1.20
CA PRO A 59 4.76 -12.05 -0.75
C PRO A 59 5.61 -11.51 -1.91
N PHE A 60 6.27 -10.39 -1.67
CA PHE A 60 7.34 -9.86 -2.50
C PHE A 60 8.63 -9.86 -1.69
N VAL A 61 9.67 -10.51 -2.22
CA VAL A 61 10.94 -10.75 -1.52
C VAL A 61 12.03 -9.89 -2.12
N ASP A 62 12.89 -9.31 -1.26
CA ASP A 62 14.05 -8.49 -1.62
C ASP A 62 13.70 -7.36 -2.60
N VAL A 63 12.58 -6.69 -2.35
CA VAL A 63 12.19 -5.53 -3.16
C VAL A 63 13.10 -4.34 -2.85
N PRO A 64 13.49 -3.55 -3.85
CA PRO A 64 14.29 -2.36 -3.64
C PRO A 64 13.46 -1.26 -2.95
N ALA A 65 14.15 -0.27 -2.35
CA ALA A 65 13.51 0.98 -1.96
C ALA A 65 12.93 1.67 -3.21
N GLY A 66 11.73 2.23 -3.07
CA GLY A 66 10.94 2.77 -4.17
C GLY A 66 10.04 1.76 -4.87
N TYR A 67 10.05 0.48 -4.47
CA TYR A 67 9.15 -0.52 -5.06
C TYR A 67 7.68 -0.19 -4.78
N LEU A 68 6.87 -0.15 -5.84
CA LEU A 68 5.44 0.09 -5.79
C LEU A 68 4.70 -1.23 -5.93
N VAL A 69 3.82 -1.57 -4.98
CA VAL A 69 3.03 -2.80 -5.01
C VAL A 69 1.92 -2.66 -6.07
N PRO A 70 1.85 -3.54 -7.08
CA PRO A 70 0.91 -3.41 -8.19
C PRO A 70 -0.51 -3.92 -7.87
N PHE A 71 -1.01 -3.62 -6.67
CA PHE A 71 -2.35 -4.01 -6.21
C PHE A 71 -2.98 -2.91 -5.36
N GLN A 72 -4.32 -2.84 -5.38
CA GLN A 72 -5.06 -2.15 -4.33
C GLN A 72 -4.99 -3.00 -3.05
N VAL A 73 -4.40 -2.43 -2.01
CA VAL A 73 -4.01 -3.17 -0.81
C VAL A 73 -4.98 -2.85 0.32
N ARG A 74 -5.60 -3.89 0.89
CA ARG A 74 -6.40 -3.75 2.12
C ARG A 74 -5.63 -4.11 3.39
N ARG A 75 -4.58 -4.93 3.30
CA ARG A 75 -3.74 -5.33 4.44
C ARG A 75 -2.28 -5.49 4.05
N VAL A 76 -1.38 -5.12 4.96
CA VAL A 76 0.03 -5.49 4.89
C VAL A 76 0.33 -6.39 6.09
N MET A 77 0.76 -7.61 5.82
CA MET A 77 1.02 -8.63 6.85
C MET A 77 2.23 -8.24 7.68
N ALA A 78 2.17 -8.45 8.99
CA ALA A 78 3.34 -8.34 9.85
C ALA A 78 4.32 -9.47 9.57
N THR A 79 3.80 -10.68 9.36
CA THR A 79 4.60 -11.82 8.93
C THR A 79 5.10 -11.62 7.49
N GLY A 80 6.41 -11.73 7.31
CA GLY A 80 7.04 -11.65 6.00
C GLY A 80 7.26 -10.23 5.47
N THR A 81 7.01 -9.19 6.27
CA THR A 81 7.29 -7.79 5.91
C THR A 81 8.47 -7.25 6.73
N THR A 82 9.52 -6.82 6.04
CA THR A 82 10.70 -6.15 6.64
C THR A 82 10.95 -4.77 6.04
N ALA A 83 10.37 -4.48 4.87
CA ALA A 83 10.40 -3.15 4.28
C ALA A 83 9.47 -2.20 5.05
N THR A 84 9.90 -0.96 5.24
CA THR A 84 9.00 0.13 5.65
C THR A 84 8.16 0.55 4.45
N ALA A 85 6.85 0.66 4.63
CA ALA A 85 5.93 1.01 3.56
C ALA A 85 4.99 2.17 3.93
N TRP A 86 4.55 2.88 2.91
CA TRP A 86 3.57 3.96 3.01
C TRP A 86 2.43 3.70 2.02
N THR A 87 1.21 4.08 2.40
CA THR A 87 0.05 3.97 1.50
C THR A 87 0.08 5.05 0.43
N LEU A 88 -0.57 4.78 -0.71
CA LEU A 88 -0.97 5.77 -1.69
C LEU A 88 -2.49 5.90 -1.62
N GLU A 89 -2.96 7.08 -1.22
CA GLU A 89 -4.37 7.42 -0.99
C GLU A 89 -4.75 8.70 -1.75
N ASP A 90 -6.04 8.98 -1.88
CA ASP A 90 -6.56 10.26 -2.39
C ASP A 90 -6.58 11.38 -1.35
#